data_AF-A0A7W7NSX3-F1
#
_entry.id   AF-A0A7W7NSX3-F1
#
_cell.length_a   1.000
_cell.length_b   1.000
_cell.length_c   1.000
_cell.angle_alpha   90.00
_cell.angle_beta   90.00
_cell.angle_gamma   90.00
#
_symmetry.space_group_name_H-M   'P 1'
#
loop_
_entity.id
_entity.type
_entity.pdbx_description
1 polymer ?
#
loop_
_entity_poly.entity_id
_entity_poly.type
_entity_poly.pdbx_seq_one_letter_code
_entity_poly.pdbx_strand_id
1 'polypeptide(L)'
;MNQDQPSGRRLLAAIMSAVLVGASAFPAYFIVTGVMEGALEQAWFMVVASFIVGAILAAGHVALLGLPLYALLSRRWRLRWWSAAIGGFLVGGLPYLVLLNNPGEYSQIGDTVLSEHGRYTAAGWYRLFEVSAWLGLIGALAGLAFWAALSWRREAPE
;
A
#
# COMPACT_ATOMS: atom_id res chain seq x y z
N MET A 1 24.64 -21.91 -11.40
CA MET A 1 24.75 -20.92 -10.30
C MET A 1 24.21 -19.61 -10.86
N ASN A 2 23.02 -19.19 -10.45
CA ASN A 2 22.19 -18.21 -11.18
C ASN A 2 22.72 -16.78 -10.99
N GLN A 3 23.19 -16.13 -12.06
CA GLN A 3 23.74 -14.76 -12.05
C GLN A 3 22.68 -13.64 -12.00
N ASP A 4 21.42 -13.95 -11.68
CA ASP A 4 20.28 -13.02 -11.81
C ASP A 4 19.90 -12.25 -10.53
N GLN A 5 20.72 -12.30 -9.47
CA GLN A 5 20.41 -11.53 -8.27
C GLN A 5 20.64 -10.02 -8.52
N PRO A 6 19.62 -9.18 -8.29
CA PRO A 6 19.78 -7.74 -8.46
C PRO A 6 20.83 -7.22 -7.50
N SER A 7 21.68 -6.30 -7.96
CA SER A 7 22.65 -5.63 -7.09
C SER A 7 21.95 -4.94 -5.93
N GLY A 8 22.60 -4.88 -4.76
CA GLY A 8 21.99 -4.29 -3.55
C GLY A 8 21.45 -2.87 -3.76
N ARG A 9 22.10 -2.08 -4.63
CA ARG A 9 21.64 -0.73 -5.02
C ARG A 9 20.29 -0.74 -5.74
N ARG A 10 20.05 -1.72 -6.63
CA ARG A 10 18.79 -1.84 -7.36
C ARG A 10 17.65 -2.28 -6.46
N LEU A 11 17.93 -3.23 -5.57
CA LEU A 11 16.95 -3.66 -4.58
C LEU A 11 16.59 -2.49 -3.65
N LEU A 12 17.57 -1.73 -3.19
CA LEU A 12 17.33 -0.53 -2.38
C LEU A 12 16.47 0.48 -3.13
N ALA A 13 16.78 0.78 -4.40
CA ALA A 13 15.97 1.69 -5.21
C ALA A 13 14.52 1.22 -5.38
N ALA A 14 14.32 -0.08 -5.57
CA ALA A 14 12.98 -0.68 -5.66
C ALA A 14 12.21 -0.64 -4.34
N ILE A 15 12.88 -0.87 -3.21
CA ILE A 15 12.28 -0.70 -1.87
C ILE A 15 11.87 0.75 -1.67
N MET A 16 12.76 1.71 -1.96
CA MET A 16 12.49 3.13 -1.78
C MET A 16 11.34 3.59 -2.68
N SER A 17 11.25 3.13 -3.93
CA SER A 17 10.13 3.49 -4.81
C SER A 17 8.79 2.99 -4.27
N ALA A 18 8.74 1.75 -3.77
CA ALA A 18 7.54 1.20 -3.14
C ALA A 18 7.13 1.99 -1.90
N VAL A 19 8.09 2.31 -1.03
CA VAL A 19 7.86 3.09 0.20
C VAL A 19 7.32 4.48 -0.14
N LEU A 20 7.94 5.19 -1.09
CA LEU A 20 7.51 6.53 -1.49
C LEU A 20 6.10 6.52 -2.08
N VAL A 21 5.76 5.55 -2.92
CA VAL A 21 4.41 5.41 -3.48
C VAL A 21 3.39 5.15 -2.36
N GLY A 22 3.67 4.19 -1.47
CA GLY A 22 2.79 3.88 -0.36
C GLY A 22 2.60 5.07 0.61
N ALA A 23 3.69 5.77 0.94
CA ALA A 23 3.69 6.92 1.84
C ALA A 23 2.94 8.14 1.28
N SER A 24 2.83 8.25 -0.05
CA SER A 24 2.24 9.42 -0.72
C SER A 24 0.71 9.39 -0.75
N ALA A 25 0.05 8.26 -0.45
CA ALA A 25 -1.40 8.13 -0.58
C ALA A 25 -2.18 9.11 0.32
N PHE A 26 -1.83 9.20 1.60
CA PHE A 26 -2.48 10.10 2.55
C PHE A 26 -2.15 11.59 2.31
N PRO A 27 -0.89 11.98 2.09
CA PRO A 27 -0.54 13.34 1.67
C PRO A 27 -1.28 13.79 0.42
N ALA A 28 -1.42 12.91 -0.59
CA ALA A 28 -2.17 13.21 -1.80
C ALA A 28 -3.65 13.50 -1.49
N TYR A 29 -4.27 12.73 -0.59
CA TYR A 29 -5.62 13.00 -0.13
C TYR A 29 -5.74 14.41 0.51
N PHE A 30 -4.86 14.75 1.46
CA PHE A 30 -4.88 16.07 2.12
C PHE A 30 -4.62 17.24 1.17
N ILE A 31 -3.74 17.05 0.17
CA ILE A 31 -3.51 18.05 -0.87
C ILE A 31 -4.77 18.26 -1.69
N VAL A 32 -5.41 17.18 -2.15
CA VAL A 32 -6.64 17.27 -2.96
C VAL A 32 -7.76 17.96 -2.18
N THR A 33 -8.01 17.56 -0.93
CA THR A 33 -9.06 18.19 -0.12
C THR A 33 -8.72 19.65 0.20
N GLY A 34 -7.48 19.94 0.58
CA GLY A 34 -7.03 21.31 0.88
C GLY A 34 -7.12 22.25 -0.32
N VAL A 35 -6.88 21.75 -1.54
CA VAL A 35 -7.09 22.52 -2.78
C VAL A 35 -8.57 22.80 -3.03
N MET A 36 -9.43 21.79 -2.88
CA MET A 36 -10.88 21.93 -3.09
C MET A 36 -11.55 22.88 -2.10
N GLU A 37 -11.04 22.93 -0.87
CA GLU A 37 -11.55 23.78 0.21
C GLU A 37 -10.87 25.16 0.28
N GLY A 38 -9.85 25.42 -0.55
CA GLY A 38 -9.08 26.67 -0.50
C GLY A 38 -8.25 26.85 0.78
N ALA A 39 -7.92 25.75 1.46
CA ALA A 39 -7.25 25.72 2.78
C ALA A 39 -5.86 25.07 2.74
N LEU A 40 -5.21 25.02 1.57
CA LEU A 40 -3.94 24.32 1.38
C LEU A 40 -2.82 24.79 2.34
N GLU A 41 -2.74 26.09 2.61
CA GLU A 41 -1.74 26.64 3.53
C GLU A 41 -1.90 26.09 4.96
N GLN A 42 -3.13 25.88 5.39
CA GLN A 42 -3.45 25.34 6.72
C GLN A 42 -3.22 23.82 6.76
N ALA A 43 -3.40 23.13 5.63
CA ALA A 43 -3.23 21.69 5.51
C ALA A 43 -1.76 21.23 5.45
N TRP A 44 -0.79 22.13 5.21
CA TRP A 44 0.62 21.75 4.95
C TRP A 44 1.20 20.89 6.08
N PHE A 45 0.91 21.23 7.34
CA PHE A 45 1.39 20.47 8.49
C PHE A 45 0.87 19.03 8.46
N MET A 46 -0.40 18.82 8.12
CA MET A 46 -0.98 17.49 7.98
C MET A 46 -0.39 16.71 6.81
N VAL A 47 -0.10 17.38 5.68
CA VAL A 47 0.55 16.76 4.51
C VAL A 47 1.92 16.20 4.90
N VAL A 48 2.76 16.98 5.57
CA VAL A 48 4.11 16.51 5.94
C VAL A 48 4.10 15.53 7.09
N ALA A 49 3.29 15.76 8.13
CA ALA A 49 3.15 14.80 9.23
C ALA A 49 2.65 13.44 8.72
N SER A 50 1.63 13.43 7.85
CA SER A 50 1.11 12.19 7.26
C SER A 50 2.10 11.51 6.32
N PHE A 51 2.93 12.27 5.58
CA PHE A 51 3.98 11.67 4.75
C PHE A 51 5.05 10.97 5.60
N ILE A 52 5.51 11.60 6.70
CA ILE A 52 6.53 11.02 7.58
C ILE A 52 6.01 9.74 8.23
N VAL A 53 4.81 9.80 8.83
CA VAL A 53 4.19 8.62 9.45
C VAL A 53 3.92 7.54 8.40
N GLY A 54 3.39 7.92 7.24
CA GLY A 54 3.15 7.04 6.11
C GLY A 54 4.42 6.36 5.62
N ALA A 55 5.55 7.07 5.55
CA ALA A 55 6.84 6.52 5.14
C ALA A 55 7.36 5.48 6.14
N ILE A 56 7.22 5.72 7.44
CA ILE A 56 7.61 4.75 8.48
C ILE A 56 6.74 3.49 8.36
N LEU A 57 5.42 3.66 8.27
CA LEU A 57 4.49 2.53 8.16
C LEU A 57 4.69 1.75 6.86
N ALA A 58 4.91 2.43 5.74
CA ALA A 58 5.18 1.82 4.45
C ALA A 58 6.51 1.07 4.45
N ALA A 59 7.58 1.63 5.05
CA ALA A 59 8.85 0.94 5.21
C ALA A 59 8.70 -0.34 6.04
N GLY A 60 7.96 -0.28 7.15
CA GLY A 60 7.62 -1.46 7.96
C GLY A 60 6.85 -2.52 7.17
N HIS A 61 5.82 -2.11 6.42
CA HIS A 61 5.03 -3.01 5.58
C HIS A 61 5.86 -3.66 4.47
N VAL A 62 6.71 -2.89 3.79
CA VAL A 62 7.61 -3.42 2.76
C VAL A 62 8.61 -4.40 3.38
N ALA A 63 9.17 -4.10 4.54
CA ALA A 63 10.13 -4.98 5.19
C ALA A 63 9.48 -6.30 5.67
N LEU A 64 8.31 -6.23 6.30
CA LEU A 64 7.65 -7.38 6.93
C LEU A 64 6.87 -8.25 5.97
N LEU A 65 6.26 -7.66 4.93
CA LEU A 65 5.37 -8.38 4.01
C LEU A 65 5.87 -8.31 2.57
N GLY A 66 6.30 -7.13 2.11
CA GLY A 66 6.77 -6.92 0.73
C GLY A 66 8.02 -7.73 0.38
N LEU A 67 9.05 -7.71 1.22
CA LEU A 67 10.32 -8.41 0.99
C LEU A 67 10.15 -9.93 1.04
N PRO A 68 9.45 -10.53 2.03
CA PRO A 68 9.17 -11.96 2.00
C PRO A 68 8.37 -12.37 0.76
N LEU A 69 7.38 -11.57 0.36
CA LEU A 69 6.64 -11.84 -0.87
C LEU A 69 7.54 -11.75 -2.10
N TYR A 70 8.39 -10.73 -2.21
CA TYR A 70 9.37 -10.63 -3.30
C TYR A 70 10.31 -11.84 -3.32
N ALA A 71 10.82 -12.29 -2.18
CA ALA A 71 11.67 -13.47 -2.08
C ALA A 71 10.93 -14.75 -2.53
N LEU A 72 9.66 -14.89 -2.15
CA LEU A 72 8.81 -15.99 -2.59
C LEU A 72 8.56 -15.95 -4.11
N LEU A 73 8.14 -14.78 -4.62
CA LEU A 73 7.87 -14.55 -6.03
C LEU A 73 9.12 -14.76 -6.87
N SER A 74 10.27 -14.24 -6.47
CA SER A 74 11.54 -14.36 -7.22
C SER A 74 12.12 -15.77 -7.22
N ARG A 75 11.85 -16.59 -6.19
CA ARG A 75 12.31 -17.98 -6.12
C ARG A 75 11.40 -18.93 -6.88
N ARG A 76 10.08 -18.76 -6.78
CA ARG A 76 9.11 -19.73 -7.31
C ARG A 76 8.51 -19.34 -8.65
N TRP A 77 8.38 -18.05 -8.92
CA TRP A 77 7.79 -17.51 -10.14
C TRP A 77 8.73 -16.52 -10.83
N ARG A 78 8.43 -16.14 -12.06
CA ARG A 78 9.16 -15.04 -12.72
C ARG A 78 8.50 -13.74 -12.29
N LEU A 79 9.23 -12.84 -11.63
CA LEU A 79 8.70 -11.54 -11.24
C LEU A 79 8.37 -10.70 -12.49
N ARG A 80 7.08 -10.68 -12.84
CA ARG A 80 6.49 -9.87 -13.90
C ARG A 80 5.70 -8.70 -13.29
N TRP A 81 5.45 -7.66 -14.09
CA TRP A 81 4.70 -6.48 -13.66
C TRP A 81 3.34 -6.84 -13.03
N TRP A 82 2.59 -7.76 -13.65
CA TRP A 82 1.27 -8.19 -13.14
C TRP A 82 1.38 -8.96 -11.83
N SER A 83 2.40 -9.80 -11.66
CA SER A 83 2.61 -10.54 -10.41
C SER A 83 3.01 -9.60 -9.27
N ALA A 84 3.74 -8.54 -9.58
CA ALA A 84 4.09 -7.50 -8.61
C ALA A 84 2.88 -6.63 -8.24
N ALA A 85 2.02 -6.30 -9.21
CA ALA A 85 0.77 -5.59 -8.96
C ALA A 85 -0.20 -6.40 -8.08
N ILE A 86 -0.47 -7.67 -8.44
CA ILE A 86 -1.33 -8.55 -7.65
C ILE A 86 -0.73 -8.79 -6.26
N GLY A 87 0.57 -9.06 -6.20
CA GLY A 87 1.27 -9.24 -4.93
C GLY A 87 1.18 -8.01 -4.03
N GLY A 88 1.42 -6.84 -4.60
CA GLY A 88 1.26 -5.56 -3.92
C GLY A 88 -0.18 -5.33 -3.45
N PHE A 89 -1.18 -5.67 -4.28
CA PHE A 89 -2.58 -5.58 -3.91
C PHE A 89 -2.92 -6.42 -2.68
N LEU A 90 -2.50 -7.68 -2.69
CA LEU A 90 -2.74 -8.59 -1.56
C LEU A 90 -2.01 -8.12 -0.30
N VAL A 91 -0.76 -7.67 -0.41
CA VAL A 91 0.01 -7.15 0.73
C VAL A 91 -0.56 -5.85 1.28
N GLY A 92 -1.10 -4.97 0.43
CA GLY A 92 -1.73 -3.73 0.86
C GLY A 92 -3.10 -3.95 1.50
N GLY A 93 -3.94 -4.79 0.90
CA GLY A 93 -5.34 -4.94 1.30
C GLY A 93 -5.60 -6.01 2.38
N LEU A 94 -4.90 -7.14 2.34
CA LEU A 94 -5.21 -8.28 3.22
C LEU A 94 -4.93 -8.03 4.71
N PRO A 95 -3.83 -7.35 5.12
CA PRO A 95 -3.59 -7.12 6.54
C PRO A 95 -4.76 -6.37 7.19
N TYR A 96 -5.35 -5.39 6.49
CA TYR A 96 -6.54 -4.71 6.97
C TYR A 96 -7.76 -5.64 7.07
N LEU A 97 -8.00 -6.44 6.02
CA LEU A 97 -9.14 -7.34 5.97
C LEU A 97 -9.07 -8.50 6.98
N VAL A 98 -7.86 -8.95 7.34
CA VAL A 98 -7.67 -10.15 8.18
C VAL A 98 -7.32 -9.80 9.61
N LEU A 99 -6.41 -8.83 9.83
CA LEU A 99 -5.91 -8.52 11.17
C LEU A 99 -6.73 -7.44 11.88
N LEU A 100 -7.37 -6.55 11.11
CA LEU A 100 -8.17 -5.44 11.66
C LEU A 100 -9.69 -5.70 11.57
N ASN A 101 -10.07 -6.92 11.21
CA ASN A 101 -11.46 -7.41 11.21
C ASN A 101 -11.89 -7.75 12.65
N ASN A 102 -12.18 -6.71 13.42
CA ASN A 102 -12.67 -6.83 14.79
C ASN A 102 -13.91 -5.91 14.96
N PRO A 103 -15.13 -6.43 14.70
CA PRO A 103 -16.35 -5.66 14.89
C PRO A 103 -16.58 -5.38 16.37
N GLY A 104 -16.62 -4.11 16.74
CA GLY A 104 -17.03 -3.69 18.08
C GLY A 104 -18.51 -3.99 18.34
N GLU A 105 -18.91 -3.94 19.61
CA GLU A 105 -20.30 -4.20 20.05
C GLU A 105 -21.31 -3.32 19.31
N TYR A 106 -20.98 -2.05 19.10
CA TYR A 106 -21.79 -1.13 18.32
C TYR A 106 -20.92 -0.10 17.61
N SER A 107 -21.16 0.11 16.31
CA SER A 107 -20.50 1.15 15.52
C SER A 107 -21.44 1.67 14.43
N GLN A 108 -21.51 2.99 14.27
CA GLN A 108 -22.31 3.65 13.24
C GLN A 108 -21.60 4.87 12.66
N ILE A 109 -21.88 5.18 11.39
CA ILE A 109 -21.46 6.43 10.75
C ILE A 109 -22.73 7.10 10.21
N GLY A 110 -23.09 8.26 10.78
CA GLY A 110 -24.39 8.88 10.54
C GLY A 110 -25.51 7.92 10.94
N ASP A 111 -26.45 7.69 10.01
CA ASP A 111 -27.59 6.79 10.20
C ASP A 111 -27.29 5.32 9.81
N THR A 112 -26.06 5.01 9.39
CA THR A 112 -25.69 3.67 8.94
C THR A 112 -24.97 2.90 10.04
N VAL A 113 -25.60 1.84 10.54
CA VAL A 113 -25.01 0.90 11.50
C VAL A 113 -24.03 -0.04 10.78
N LEU A 114 -22.77 -0.05 11.21
CA LEU A 114 -21.68 -0.86 10.64
C LEU A 114 -21.44 -2.14 11.43
N SER A 115 -21.59 -2.10 12.76
CA SER A 115 -21.56 -3.30 13.60
C SER A 115 -22.57 -3.22 14.73
N GLU A 116 -23.14 -4.37 15.07
CA GLU A 116 -24.09 -4.54 16.17
C GLU A 116 -23.91 -5.95 16.76
N HIS A 117 -23.94 -6.08 18.08
CA HIS A 117 -23.76 -7.35 18.80
C HIS A 117 -22.46 -8.08 18.42
N GLY A 118 -21.37 -7.33 18.23
CA GLY A 118 -20.06 -7.87 17.87
C GLY A 118 -20.02 -8.51 16.48
N ARG A 119 -20.91 -8.12 15.56
CA ARG A 119 -20.91 -8.60 14.17
C ARG A 119 -21.03 -7.43 13.20
N TYR A 120 -20.37 -7.53 12.05
CA TYR A 120 -20.58 -6.58 10.97
C TYR A 120 -21.96 -6.74 10.35
N THR A 121 -22.63 -5.60 10.11
CA THR A 121 -23.80 -5.54 9.23
C THR A 121 -23.37 -5.66 7.77
N ALA A 122 -24.32 -5.72 6.83
CA ALA A 122 -24.00 -5.69 5.39
C ALA A 122 -23.21 -4.42 5.01
N ALA A 123 -23.58 -3.27 5.60
CA ALA A 123 -22.86 -2.01 5.39
C ALA A 123 -21.45 -2.05 5.99
N GLY A 124 -21.27 -2.67 7.17
CA GLY A 124 -19.96 -2.90 7.77
C GLY A 124 -19.03 -3.72 6.88
N TRP A 125 -19.53 -4.83 6.34
CA TRP A 125 -18.78 -5.66 5.39
C TRP A 125 -18.41 -4.89 4.12
N TYR A 126 -19.37 -4.18 3.53
CA TYR A 126 -19.11 -3.35 2.36
C TYR A 126 -17.99 -2.33 2.64
N ARG A 127 -18.07 -1.61 3.76
CA ARG A 127 -17.06 -0.62 4.13
C ARG A 127 -15.69 -1.24 4.38
N LEU A 128 -15.64 -2.41 5.01
CA LEU A 128 -14.39 -3.15 5.23
C LEU A 128 -13.74 -3.56 3.90
N PHE A 129 -14.52 -4.10 2.96
CA PHE A 129 -14.03 -4.45 1.63
C PHE A 129 -13.62 -3.22 0.82
N GLU A 130 -14.36 -2.13 0.91
CA GLU A 130 -14.05 -0.87 0.24
C GLU A 130 -12.69 -0.31 0.69
N VAL A 131 -12.47 -0.19 2.00
CA VAL A 131 -11.18 0.29 2.54
C VAL A 131 -10.05 -0.67 2.20
N SER A 132 -10.27 -1.98 2.33
CA SER A 132 -9.28 -2.99 1.95
C SER A 132 -8.93 -2.92 0.46
N ALA A 133 -9.91 -2.68 -0.41
CA ALA A 133 -9.69 -2.53 -1.84
C ALA A 133 -8.87 -1.27 -2.16
N TRP A 134 -9.15 -0.14 -1.51
CA TRP A 134 -8.34 1.08 -1.67
C TRP A 134 -6.89 0.90 -1.22
N LEU A 135 -6.68 0.26 -0.06
CA LEU A 135 -5.34 -0.09 0.42
C LEU A 135 -4.64 -1.07 -0.52
N GLY A 136 -5.39 -2.02 -1.06
CA GLY A 136 -4.91 -2.92 -2.10
C GLY A 136 -4.48 -2.17 -3.37
N LEU A 137 -5.25 -1.20 -3.84
CA LEU A 137 -4.87 -0.39 -5.01
C LEU A 137 -3.56 0.39 -4.78
N ILE A 138 -3.40 1.00 -3.61
CA ILE A 138 -2.14 1.67 -3.22
C ILE A 138 -0.99 0.65 -3.21
N GLY A 139 -1.22 -0.53 -2.63
CA GLY A 139 -0.24 -1.63 -2.61
C GLY A 139 0.12 -2.12 -4.02
N ALA A 140 -0.85 -2.20 -4.94
CA ALA A 140 -0.62 -2.59 -6.33
C ALA A 140 0.28 -1.58 -7.05
N LEU A 141 0.02 -0.28 -6.86
CA LEU A 141 0.86 0.79 -7.41
C LEU A 141 2.27 0.75 -6.83
N ALA A 142 2.41 0.52 -5.52
CA ALA A 142 3.71 0.36 -4.88
C ALA A 142 4.46 -0.87 -5.41
N GLY A 143 3.76 -1.98 -5.65
CA GLY A 143 4.32 -3.20 -6.25
C GLY A 143 4.78 -2.99 -7.70
N LEU A 144 4.02 -2.21 -8.49
CA LEU A 144 4.42 -1.81 -9.84
C LEU A 144 5.65 -0.90 -9.81
N ALA A 145 5.69 0.09 -8.91
CA ALA A 145 6.84 0.98 -8.76
C ALA A 145 8.09 0.22 -8.30
N PHE A 146 7.94 -0.76 -7.41
CA PHE A 146 9.01 -1.69 -7.03
C PHE A 146 9.53 -2.44 -8.27
N TRP A 147 8.63 -3.06 -9.03
CA TRP A 147 9.00 -3.84 -10.21
C TRP A 147 9.68 -2.97 -11.26
N ALA A 148 9.15 -1.79 -11.57
CA ALA A 148 9.69 -0.86 -12.55
C ALA A 148 11.10 -0.39 -12.17
N ALA A 149 11.32 0.00 -10.91
CA ALA A 149 12.64 0.37 -10.42
C ALA A 149 13.63 -0.80 -10.47
N LEU A 150 13.14 -2.03 -10.24
CA LEU A 150 13.96 -3.23 -10.34
C LEU A 150 14.28 -3.58 -11.81
N SER A 151 13.35 -3.34 -12.75
CA SER A 151 13.49 -3.73 -14.16
C SER A 151 14.20 -2.70 -15.05
N TRP A 152 14.24 -1.42 -14.65
CA TRP A 152 14.72 -0.26 -15.44
C TRP A 152 16.05 -0.44 -16.21
N ARG A 153 16.99 -1.29 -15.76
CA ARG A 153 18.29 -1.54 -16.44
C ARG A 153 18.45 -2.92 -17.06
N ARG A 154 17.41 -3.74 -17.15
CA ARG A 154 17.46 -5.00 -17.91
C ARG A 154 17.25 -4.81 -19.42
N GLU A 155 16.76 -3.64 -19.83
CA GLU A 155 16.29 -3.37 -21.20
C GLU A 155 17.09 -2.28 -21.93
N ALA A 156 18.13 -1.70 -21.31
CA ALA A 156 19.02 -0.79 -22.04
C ALA A 156 19.93 -1.61 -22.97
N PRO A 157 19.82 -1.47 -24.31
CA PRO A 157 20.81 -2.02 -25.22
C PRO A 157 22.12 -1.25 -25.02
N GLU A 158 23.24 -1.96 -24.95
CA GLU A 158 24.57 -1.35 -25.17
C GLU A 158 24.73 -0.90 -26.62
#